data_AF-A0A6G1JAJ7-F1
#
_entry.id   AF-A0A6G1JAJ7-F1
#
_cell.length_a   1.000
_cell.length_b   1.000
_cell.length_c   1.000
_cell.angle_alpha   90.00
_cell.angle_beta   90.00
_cell.angle_gamma   90.00
#
_symmetry.space_group_name_H-M   'P 1'
#
loop_
_entity.id
_entity.type
_entity.pdbx_description
1 polymer ?
#
loop_
_entity_poly.entity_id
_entity_poly.type
_entity_poly.pdbx_seq_one_letter_code
_entity_poly.pdbx_strand_id
1 'polypeptide(L)'
;MIGSQQLYIDEMVRRTNLMVQFVNSQIRPAGRYCQVQPKMCPDSKFPPEFRVPKTVEEIRAMDRTLRLGIGSSVVTNEPAASSVDRLLRAYHLPADLRSLRMSSQDIINPRTAHQAKLCTLFDFLGATQISERQRVKRAVCLPY
;
A
#
# COMPACT_ATOMS: atom_id res chain seq x y z
N MET A 1 6.67 -9.39 34.14
CA MET A 1 7.77 -8.93 33.25
C MET A 1 7.37 -8.95 31.77
N ILE A 2 6.12 -8.58 31.42
CA ILE A 2 5.62 -8.61 30.03
C ILE A 2 5.78 -7.26 29.31
N GLY A 3 5.82 -6.14 30.07
CA GLY A 3 5.93 -4.80 29.49
C GLY A 3 7.29 -4.48 28.86
N SER A 4 8.39 -4.98 29.41
CA SER A 4 9.75 -4.69 28.90
C SER A 4 10.02 -5.31 27.53
N GLN A 5 9.50 -6.51 27.26
CA GLN A 5 9.67 -7.15 25.94
C GLN A 5 8.83 -6.44 24.88
N GLN A 6 7.58 -6.06 25.20
CA GLN A 6 6.72 -5.36 24.26
C GLN A 6 7.32 -3.99 23.89
N LEU A 7 7.81 -3.22 24.88
CA LEU A 7 8.46 -1.93 24.63
C LEU A 7 9.72 -2.07 23.76
N TYR A 8 10.49 -3.15 23.94
CA TYR A 8 11.65 -3.43 23.09
C TYR A 8 11.25 -3.71 21.63
N ILE A 9 10.20 -4.53 21.44
CA ILE A 9 9.68 -4.84 20.11
C ILE A 9 9.13 -3.58 19.43
N ASP A 10 8.33 -2.80 20.15
CA ASP A 10 7.72 -1.56 19.65
C ASP A 10 8.81 -0.56 19.23
N GLU A 11 9.87 -0.41 20.04
CA GLU A 11 10.99 0.48 19.73
C GLU A 11 11.80 -0.01 18.52
N MET A 12 12.02 -1.32 18.39
CA MET A 12 12.67 -1.92 17.22
C MET A 12 11.84 -1.68 15.94
N VAL A 13 10.53 -1.91 15.99
CA VAL A 13 9.60 -1.65 14.88
C VAL A 13 9.62 -0.17 14.52
N ARG A 14 9.54 0.71 15.51
CA ARG A 14 9.56 2.17 15.33
C ARG A 14 10.85 2.62 14.64
N ARG A 15 12.02 2.20 15.13
CA ARG A 15 13.33 2.57 14.58
C ARG A 15 13.50 2.07 13.14
N THR A 16 13.11 0.82 12.89
CA THR A 16 13.18 0.22 11.55
C THR A 16 12.26 0.95 10.58
N ASN A 17 11.01 1.19 10.98
CA ASN A 17 10.02 1.89 10.15
C ASN A 17 10.41 3.34 9.86
N LEU A 18 11.10 4.01 10.80
CA LEU A 18 11.61 5.36 10.59
C LEU A 18 12.73 5.40 9.55
N MET A 19 13.67 4.45 9.58
CA MET A 19 14.71 4.33 8.56
C MET A 19 14.13 3.99 7.19
N VAL A 20 13.19 3.04 7.14
CA VAL A 20 12.46 2.68 5.91
C VAL A 20 11.75 3.89 5.32
N GLN A 21 11.07 4.68 6.16
CA GLN A 21 10.38 5.88 5.71
C GLN A 21 11.34 6.92 5.11
N PHE A 22 12.51 7.10 5.72
CA PHE A 22 13.54 8.00 5.20
C PHE A 22 14.09 7.52 3.85
N VAL A 23 14.35 6.23 3.68
CA VAL A 23 14.81 5.68 2.39
C VAL A 23 13.73 5.81 1.33
N ASN A 24 12.49 5.46 1.68
CA ASN A 24 11.35 5.53 0.76
C ASN A 24 11.04 6.97 0.33
N SER A 25 11.26 7.96 1.18
CA SER A 25 11.02 9.36 0.83
C SER A 25 12.00 9.90 -0.21
N GLN A 26 13.15 9.25 -0.39
CA GLN A 26 14.12 9.58 -1.44
C GLN A 26 13.78 8.94 -2.79
N ILE A 27 12.79 8.04 -2.84
CA ILE A 27 12.41 7.37 -4.08
C ILE A 27 11.79 8.39 -5.04
N ARG A 28 12.52 8.65 -6.12
CA ARG A 28 12.07 9.53 -7.17
C ARG A 28 11.13 8.79 -8.13
N PRO A 29 10.00 9.40 -8.53
CA PRO A 29 9.08 8.80 -9.50
C PRO A 29 9.66 8.56 -10.90
N ALA A 30 10.86 9.08 -11.18
CA ALA A 30 11.59 8.89 -12.43
C ALA A 30 12.74 7.88 -12.33
N GLY A 31 13.03 7.36 -11.13
CA GLY A 31 14.08 6.37 -10.92
C GLY A 31 13.61 4.99 -11.35
N ARG A 32 14.13 4.50 -12.49
CA ARG A 32 13.71 3.22 -13.10
C ARG A 32 14.09 1.96 -12.30
N TYR A 33 14.82 2.11 -11.20
CA TYR A 33 15.30 1.00 -10.36
C TYR A 33 15.10 1.26 -8.87
N CYS A 34 14.29 2.26 -8.50
CA CYS A 34 14.04 2.52 -7.09
C CYS A 34 13.13 1.42 -6.52
N GLN A 35 13.58 0.81 -5.43
CA GLN A 35 12.83 -0.20 -4.70
C GLN A 35 12.25 0.42 -3.43
N VAL A 36 10.95 0.23 -3.24
CA VAL A 36 10.25 0.59 -2.02
C VAL A 36 10.57 -0.47 -0.99
N GLN A 37 11.08 -0.01 0.15
CA GLN A 37 11.44 -0.83 1.30
C GLN A 37 10.18 -1.15 2.12
N PRO A 38 10.02 -2.40 2.58
CA PRO A 38 8.88 -2.79 3.41
C PRO A 38 9.01 -2.29 4.84
N LYS A 39 7.88 -1.84 5.40
CA LYS A 39 7.77 -1.55 6.83
C LYS A 39 7.41 -2.81 7.61
N MET A 40 7.89 -2.91 8.85
CA MET A 40 7.45 -3.89 9.82
C MET A 40 6.05 -3.55 10.32
N CYS A 41 5.23 -4.58 10.45
CA CYS A 41 3.95 -4.52 11.13
C CYS A 41 4.14 -4.40 12.66
N PRO A 42 3.09 -4.00 13.40
CA PRO A 42 3.14 -3.91 14.87
C PRO A 42 3.50 -5.24 15.56
N ASP A 43 3.30 -6.37 14.87
CA ASP A 43 3.66 -7.71 15.34
C ASP A 43 5.13 -8.08 15.09
N SER A 44 5.98 -7.10 14.72
CA SER A 44 7.40 -7.25 14.35
C SER A 44 7.69 -8.06 13.09
N LYS A 45 6.66 -8.38 12.30
CA LYS A 45 6.81 -9.15 11.06
C LYS A 45 6.65 -8.27 9.84
N PHE A 46 7.22 -8.71 8.72
CA PHE A 46 6.94 -8.11 7.42
C PHE A 46 5.73 -8.79 6.79
N PRO A 47 4.88 -8.06 6.04
CA PRO A 47 3.78 -8.67 5.33
C PRO A 47 4.29 -9.75 4.36
N PRO A 48 3.62 -10.90 4.24
CA PRO A 48 4.07 -11.99 3.37
C PRO A 48 4.17 -11.55 1.89
N GLU A 49 3.26 -10.67 1.48
CA GLU A 49 3.17 -10.11 0.13
C GLU A 49 4.26 -9.05 -0.15
N PHE A 50 4.89 -8.51 0.89
CA PHE A 50 5.88 -7.43 0.81
C PHE A 50 6.98 -7.63 1.86
N ARG A 51 7.59 -8.82 1.83
CA ARG A 51 8.75 -9.15 2.68
C ARG A 51 10.07 -8.69 2.08
N VAL A 52 10.12 -8.54 0.76
CA VAL A 52 11.29 -8.10 0.00
C VAL A 52 11.04 -6.70 -0.58
N PRO A 53 12.08 -5.89 -0.77
CA PRO A 53 11.95 -4.62 -1.48
C PRO A 53 11.38 -4.86 -2.88
N LYS A 54 10.39 -4.05 -3.28
CA LYS A 54 9.76 -4.14 -4.61
C LYS A 54 9.78 -2.80 -5.29
N THR A 55 9.88 -2.81 -6.60
CA THR A 55 9.72 -1.62 -7.43
C THR A 55 8.29 -1.10 -7.38
N VAL A 56 8.13 0.16 -7.76
CA VAL A 56 6.82 0.84 -7.80
C VAL A 56 5.90 0.14 -8.81
N GLU A 57 6.47 -0.33 -9.91
CA GLU A 57 5.81 -1.06 -10.99
C GLU A 57 5.31 -2.41 -10.50
N GLU A 58 6.12 -3.14 -9.73
CA GLU A 58 5.71 -4.41 -9.12
C GLU A 58 4.56 -4.21 -8.13
N ILE A 59 4.65 -3.22 -7.24
CA ILE A 59 3.57 -2.91 -6.28
C ILE A 59 2.28 -2.52 -7.03
N ARG A 60 2.38 -1.80 -8.15
CA ARG A 60 1.22 -1.50 -9.01
C ARG A 60 0.69 -2.73 -9.75
N ALA A 61 1.54 -3.70 -10.06
CA ALA A 61 1.17 -4.92 -10.78
C ALA A 61 0.56 -6.00 -9.87
N MET A 62 0.73 -5.90 -8.56
CA MET A 62 0.23 -6.86 -7.55
C MET A 62 -1.31 -7.04 -7.55
N ASP A 63 -2.06 -6.09 -8.09
CA ASP A 63 -3.52 -6.20 -8.30
C ASP A 63 -3.88 -6.99 -9.57
N ARG A 64 -2.97 -7.01 -10.56
CA ARG A 64 -3.21 -7.63 -11.87
C ARG A 64 -2.93 -9.14 -11.85
N THR A 65 -2.01 -9.60 -11.00
CA THR A 65 -1.58 -11.02 -10.95
C THR A 65 -2.68 -11.99 -10.53
N LEU A 66 -3.66 -11.58 -9.71
CA LEU A 66 -4.78 -12.45 -9.34
C LEU A 66 -5.85 -12.58 -10.43
N ARG A 67 -5.80 -11.74 -11.48
CA ARG A 67 -6.70 -11.85 -12.64
C ARG A 67 -6.17 -12.80 -13.73
N LEU A 68 -4.94 -13.29 -13.62
CA LEU A 68 -4.26 -14.07 -14.66
C LEU A 68 -3.80 -15.47 -14.21
N GLY A 69 -4.15 -15.92 -13.01
CA GLY A 69 -3.76 -17.23 -12.47
C GLY A 69 -4.95 -18.11 -12.08
N ILE A 70 -5.36 -18.97 -13.00
CA ILE A 70 -5.67 -20.40 -12.82
C ILE A 70 -6.34 -20.80 -11.47
N GLY A 71 -7.64 -21.07 -11.53
CA GLY A 71 -8.34 -22.09 -10.72
C GLY A 71 -8.57 -21.80 -9.23
N SER A 72 -9.77 -21.34 -8.88
CA SER A 72 -10.59 -22.07 -7.89
C SER A 72 -12.05 -21.61 -7.97
N SER A 73 -12.90 -22.53 -8.41
CA SER A 73 -14.35 -22.44 -8.35
C SER A 73 -14.79 -22.42 -6.89
N VAL A 74 -14.94 -21.23 -6.30
CA VAL A 74 -15.85 -21.03 -5.18
C VAL A 74 -16.53 -19.69 -5.41
N VAL A 75 -17.81 -19.76 -5.77
CA VAL A 75 -18.75 -18.63 -5.68
C VAL A 75 -18.91 -18.33 -4.19
N THR A 76 -18.03 -17.50 -3.65
CA THR A 76 -18.32 -16.73 -2.46
C THR A 76 -18.39 -15.28 -2.88
N ASN A 77 -19.45 -14.58 -2.45
CA ASN A 77 -19.66 -13.14 -2.63
C ASN A 77 -18.65 -12.30 -1.83
N GLU A 78 -17.40 -12.76 -1.73
CA GLU A 78 -16.30 -12.05 -1.11
C GLU A 78 -15.58 -11.26 -2.21
N PRO A 79 -15.49 -9.93 -2.12
CA PRO A 79 -14.75 -9.14 -3.10
C PRO A 79 -13.31 -9.66 -3.11
N ALA A 80 -12.87 -10.23 -4.24
CA ALA A 80 -11.53 -10.79 -4.40
C ALA A 80 -10.50 -9.77 -3.92
N ALA A 81 -10.02 -9.94 -2.69
CA ALA A 81 -9.18 -8.96 -2.05
C ALA A 81 -7.86 -8.94 -2.83
N SER A 82 -7.61 -7.81 -3.49
CA SER A 82 -6.36 -7.56 -4.21
C SER A 82 -5.17 -7.88 -3.31
N SER A 83 -4.03 -8.26 -3.87
CA SER A 83 -2.80 -8.38 -3.07
C SER A 83 -2.46 -7.05 -2.37
N VAL A 84 -2.87 -5.92 -2.96
CA VAL A 84 -2.83 -4.59 -2.32
C VAL A 84 -3.79 -4.50 -1.15
N ASP A 85 -5.00 -5.05 -1.23
CA ASP A 85 -5.95 -5.10 -0.10
C ASP A 85 -5.45 -5.97 1.04
N ARG A 86 -4.74 -7.07 0.73
CA ARG A 86 -4.06 -7.88 1.74
C ARG A 86 -2.95 -7.10 2.43
N LEU A 87 -2.18 -6.29 1.68
CA LEU A 87 -1.16 -5.40 2.25
C LEU A 87 -1.75 -4.29 3.12
N LEU A 88 -2.80 -3.62 2.64
CA LEU A 88 -3.48 -2.59 3.42
C LEU A 88 -4.02 -3.16 4.73
N ARG A 89 -4.64 -4.35 4.69
CA ARG A 89 -5.10 -5.04 5.90
C ARG A 89 -3.96 -5.44 6.83
N ALA A 90 -2.83 -5.93 6.29
CA ALA A 90 -1.65 -6.28 7.09
C ALA A 90 -1.04 -5.06 7.81
N TYR A 91 -1.15 -3.88 7.21
CA TYR A 91 -0.72 -2.61 7.80
C TYR A 91 -1.82 -1.89 8.61
N HIS A 92 -2.99 -2.51 8.79
CA HIS A 92 -4.16 -1.90 9.43
C HIS A 92 -4.60 -0.57 8.78
N LEU A 93 -4.38 -0.44 7.48
CA LEU A 93 -4.78 0.70 6.68
C LEU A 93 -6.17 0.52 6.10
N PRO A 94 -6.91 1.61 5.83
CA PRO A 94 -8.24 1.50 5.25
C PRO A 94 -8.17 0.96 3.81
N ALA A 95 -8.76 -0.23 3.61
CA ALA A 95 -8.93 -0.84 2.29
C ALA A 95 -10.26 -0.45 1.62
N ASP A 96 -11.18 0.16 2.37
CA ASP A 96 -12.53 0.49 1.91
C ASP A 96 -12.63 1.89 1.28
N LEU A 97 -13.44 2.00 0.23
CA LEU A 97 -13.64 3.23 -0.54
C LEU A 97 -14.23 4.37 0.28
N ARG A 98 -15.07 4.04 1.27
CA ARG A 98 -15.67 5.00 2.20
C ARG A 98 -14.63 5.64 3.12
N SER A 99 -13.69 4.83 3.62
CA SER A 99 -12.62 5.29 4.50
C SER A 99 -11.56 6.11 3.77
N LEU A 100 -11.44 5.92 2.44
CA LEU A 100 -10.61 6.73 1.56
C LEU A 100 -11.23 8.10 1.20
N ARG A 101 -12.36 8.49 1.83
CA ARG A 101 -13.13 9.71 1.53
C ARG A 101 -13.52 9.84 0.06
N MET A 102 -13.73 8.73 -0.65
CA MET A 102 -14.34 8.80 -1.98
C MET A 102 -15.84 9.00 -1.77
N SER A 103 -16.34 10.21 -2.07
CA SER A 103 -17.76 10.56 -1.97
C SER A 103 -18.61 9.53 -2.72
N SER A 104 -19.64 9.00 -2.06
CA SER A 104 -20.55 7.96 -2.54
C SER A 104 -21.42 8.34 -3.76
N GLN A 105 -21.16 9.47 -4.43
CA GLN A 105 -22.00 9.97 -5.51
C GLN A 105 -21.51 9.66 -6.91
N ASP A 106 -20.22 9.38 -7.11
CA ASP A 106 -19.72 9.03 -8.42
C ASP A 106 -19.64 7.52 -8.61
N ILE A 107 -20.03 7.05 -9.78
CA ILE A 107 -19.80 5.69 -10.27
C ILE A 107 -18.29 5.40 -10.13
N ILE A 108 -17.87 4.81 -9.00
CA ILE A 108 -16.47 4.73 -8.63
C ILE A 108 -15.80 3.72 -9.56
N ASN A 109 -15.10 4.24 -10.58
CA ASN A 109 -14.33 3.42 -11.50
C ASN A 109 -13.34 2.55 -10.68
N PRO A 110 -13.32 1.22 -10.87
CA PRO A 110 -12.43 0.32 -10.14
C PRO A 110 -10.95 0.72 -10.27
N ARG A 111 -10.56 1.39 -11.37
CA ARG A 111 -9.21 1.97 -11.50
C ARG A 111 -8.94 3.10 -10.52
N THR A 112 -9.93 3.97 -10.27
CA THR A 112 -9.79 5.11 -9.36
C THR A 112 -9.73 4.63 -7.91
N ALA A 113 -10.57 3.66 -7.55
CA ALA A 113 -10.51 2.94 -6.29
C ALA A 113 -9.12 2.36 -6.02
N HIS A 114 -8.59 1.60 -6.98
CA HIS A 114 -7.27 0.97 -6.90
C HIS A 114 -6.14 2.02 -6.77
N GLN A 115 -6.21 3.10 -7.53
CA GLN A 115 -5.21 4.16 -7.42
C GLN A 115 -5.25 4.86 -6.05
N ALA A 116 -6.43 5.02 -5.43
CA ALA A 116 -6.53 5.58 -4.08
C ALA A 116 -5.87 4.65 -3.04
N LYS A 117 -6.09 3.33 -3.15
CA LYS A 117 -5.45 2.31 -2.32
C LYS A 117 -3.92 2.35 -2.43
N LEU A 118 -3.41 2.42 -3.65
CA LEU A 118 -1.97 2.56 -3.91
C LEU A 118 -1.40 3.84 -3.32
N CYS A 119 -2.07 4.98 -3.50
CA CYS A 119 -1.66 6.25 -2.89
C CYS A 119 -1.50 6.10 -1.38
N THR A 120 -2.50 5.52 -0.70
CA THR A 120 -2.47 5.30 0.75
C THR A 120 -1.32 4.40 1.17
N LEU A 121 -1.08 3.32 0.43
CA LEU A 121 0.05 2.43 0.68
C LEU A 121 1.40 3.15 0.53
N PHE A 122 1.59 3.90 -0.57
CA PHE A 122 2.84 4.64 -0.79
C PHE A 122 3.06 5.73 0.26
N ASP A 123 1.99 6.42 0.67
CA ASP A 123 2.04 7.44 1.72
C ASP A 123 2.47 6.82 3.07
N PHE A 124 1.85 5.70 3.45
CA PHE A 124 2.23 4.96 4.65
C PHE A 124 3.68 4.46 4.61
N LEU A 125 4.12 3.92 3.47
CA LEU A 125 5.49 3.44 3.30
C LEU A 125 6.52 4.59 3.30
N GLY A 126 6.10 5.84 3.16
CA GLY A 126 6.99 7.00 3.10
C GLY A 126 7.42 7.38 1.69
N ALA A 127 6.88 6.74 0.66
CA ALA A 127 7.14 7.04 -0.75
C ALA A 127 6.29 8.25 -1.22
N THR A 128 6.42 9.36 -0.48
CA THR A 128 5.59 10.57 -0.62
C THR A 128 5.70 11.21 -2.01
N GLN A 129 6.89 11.21 -2.63
CA GLN A 129 7.07 11.75 -3.98
C GLN A 129 6.24 10.99 -5.03
N ILE A 130 6.01 9.69 -4.81
CA ILE A 130 5.18 8.86 -5.71
C ILE A 130 3.70 9.17 -5.49
N SER A 131 3.26 9.25 -4.23
CA SER A 131 1.87 9.53 -3.88
C SER A 131 1.47 10.95 -4.33
N GLU A 132 2.33 11.95 -4.14
CA GLU A 132 2.11 13.32 -4.62
C GLU A 132 1.95 13.39 -6.13
N ARG A 133 2.84 12.73 -6.90
CA ARG A 133 2.72 12.70 -8.37
C ARG A 133 1.41 12.04 -8.82
N GLN A 134 0.93 11.02 -8.10
CA GLN A 134 -0.37 10.41 -8.39
C GLN A 134 -1.55 11.34 -8.05
N ARG A 135 -1.42 12.19 -7.03
CA ARG A 135 -2.41 13.22 -6.68
C ARG A 135 -2.43 14.38 -7.69
N VAL A 136 -1.28 14.91 -8.13
CA VAL A 136 -1.31 16.02 -9.12
C VAL A 136 -1.81 15.54 -10.49
N LYS A 137 -1.55 14.29 -10.89
CA LYS A 137 -2.20 13.69 -12.07
C LYS A 137 -3.73 13.67 -11.96
N ARG A 138 -4.30 13.54 -10.76
CA ARG A 138 -5.76 13.63 -10.54
C ARG A 138 -6.24 15.08 -10.62
N ALA A 139 -5.49 16.03 -10.07
CA ALA A 139 -5.85 17.45 -10.09
C ALA A 139 -5.90 18.03 -11.51
N VAL A 140 -5.00 17.61 -12.41
CA VAL A 140 -4.97 18.06 -13.81
C VAL A 140 -6.15 17.53 -14.64
N CYS A 141 -6.87 16.51 -14.16
CA CYS A 141 -8.01 15.91 -14.87
C CYS A 141 -9.38 16.49 -14.48
N LEU A 142 -9.43 17.52 -13.63
CA LEU A 142 -10.67 18.25 -13.35
C LEU A 142 -10.71 19.50 -14.25
N PRO A 143 -11.57 19.55 -15.29
CA PRO A 143 -11.85 20.79 -15.98
C PRO A 143 -12.63 21.71 -15.03
N TYR A 144 -12.30 23.00 -15.07
CA TYR A 144 -13.00 24.08 -14.39
C TYR A 144 -14.42 24.25 -14.96
#